data_AF-A0A7V7DCI1-F1
#
_entry.id   AF-A0A7V7DCI1-F1
#
_cell.length_a   1.000
_cell.length_b   1.000
_cell.length_c   1.000
_cell.angle_alpha   90.00
_cell.angle_beta   90.00
_cell.angle_gamma   90.00
#
_symmetry.space_group_name_H-M   'P 1'
#
loop_
_entity.id
_entity.type
_entity.pdbx_description
1 polymer ?
#
loop_
_entity_poly.entity_id
_entity_poly.type
_entity_poly.pdbx_seq_one_letter_code
_entity_poly.pdbx_strand_id
1 'polypeptide(L)'
;MAIDHPLQVIDRNSPSYPILLDKRLGKDAPDRLWAIGRLDLISIPKTALFCSKRCSGDAILTAMDQAQKWRDQGRYIISGFHSPIEKECLQILLRGRQSIIICPARSIENMRIPIVWRLALEEGRLLVLSLFPAVARRMTSTLADKRNQMVAALADEVFFVHITSGGRISRLSKQIAKWGIPIVENS
;
A
#
# COMPACT_ATOMS: atom_id res chain seq x y z
N MET A 1 -22.35 0.21 -17.39
CA MET A 1 -21.74 -1.14 -17.47
C MET A 1 -20.76 -1.24 -16.32
N ALA A 2 -20.88 -2.26 -15.46
CA ALA A 2 -19.85 -2.51 -14.45
C ALA A 2 -18.56 -2.85 -15.20
N ILE A 3 -17.52 -2.03 -15.01
CA ILE A 3 -16.19 -2.37 -15.50
C ILE A 3 -15.76 -3.56 -14.66
N ASP A 4 -15.73 -4.74 -15.28
CA ASP A 4 -15.10 -5.89 -14.65
C ASP A 4 -13.61 -5.57 -14.56
N HIS A 5 -13.04 -5.65 -13.35
CA HIS A 5 -11.63 -5.43 -13.12
C HIS A 5 -11.00 -6.82 -12.95
N PRO A 6 -10.66 -7.51 -14.06
CA PRO A 6 -10.16 -8.87 -13.96
C PRO A 6 -8.85 -8.89 -13.19
N LEU A 7 -8.60 -10.03 -12.54
CA LEU A 7 -7.32 -10.31 -11.94
C LEU A 7 -6.24 -10.34 -13.04
N GLN A 8 -5.24 -9.49 -12.89
CA GLN A 8 -4.07 -9.42 -13.75
C GLN A 8 -2.85 -9.98 -13.01
N VAL A 9 -1.93 -10.59 -13.75
CA VAL A 9 -0.66 -11.11 -13.23
C VAL A 9 0.47 -10.42 -13.97
N ILE A 10 1.45 -9.92 -13.21
CA ILE A 10 2.65 -9.26 -13.73
C ILE A 10 3.86 -10.12 -13.35
N ASP A 11 4.43 -10.81 -14.32
CA ASP A 11 5.68 -11.56 -14.15
C ASP A 11 6.89 -10.62 -14.06
N ARG A 12 7.87 -10.98 -13.24
CA ARG A 12 9.12 -10.23 -13.03
C ARG A 12 9.90 -9.96 -14.31
N ASN A 13 9.80 -10.85 -15.30
CA ASN A 13 10.45 -10.70 -16.60
C ASN A 13 9.65 -9.81 -17.59
N SER A 14 8.46 -9.35 -17.19
CA SER A 14 7.64 -8.47 -18.01
C SER A 14 8.13 -7.02 -17.94
N PRO A 15 8.09 -6.25 -19.04
CA PRO A 15 8.37 -4.81 -19.03
C PRO A 15 7.49 -4.01 -18.07
N SER A 16 6.30 -4.54 -17.72
CA SER A 16 5.35 -3.92 -16.79
C SER A 16 5.70 -4.17 -15.32
N TYR A 17 6.74 -4.97 -15.03
CA TYR A 17 7.17 -5.22 -13.66
C TYR A 17 7.91 -4.00 -13.08
N PRO A 18 7.57 -3.56 -11.86
CA PRO A 18 8.18 -2.38 -11.29
C PRO A 18 9.65 -2.63 -10.91
N ILE A 19 10.57 -2.08 -11.70
CA ILE A 19 12.04 -2.16 -11.53
C ILE A 19 12.48 -1.72 -10.11
N LEU A 20 11.71 -0.85 -9.45
CA LEU A 20 11.96 -0.45 -8.06
C LEU A 20 11.99 -1.63 -7.09
N LEU A 21 11.18 -2.68 -7.32
CA LEU A 21 11.21 -3.89 -6.51
C LEU A 21 12.54 -4.63 -6.66
N ASP A 22 13.07 -4.76 -7.87
CA ASP A 22 14.39 -5.37 -8.08
C ASP A 22 15.49 -4.53 -7.43
N LYS A 23 15.46 -3.22 -7.62
CA LYS A 23 16.47 -2.31 -7.07
C LYS A 23 16.51 -2.33 -5.54
N ARG A 24 15.35 -2.43 -4.88
CA ARG A 24 15.23 -2.29 -3.42
C ARG A 24 15.17 -3.64 -2.70
N LEU A 25 14.48 -4.64 -3.25
CA LEU A 25 14.38 -5.97 -2.64
C LEU A 25 15.41 -6.97 -3.18
N GLY A 26 15.98 -6.74 -4.37
CA GLY A 26 16.99 -7.62 -4.97
C GLY A 26 16.50 -9.07 -5.11
N LYS A 27 17.20 -10.00 -4.46
CA LYS A 27 16.82 -11.42 -4.44
C LYS A 27 15.48 -11.70 -3.75
N ASP A 28 15.03 -10.80 -2.88
CA ASP A 28 13.78 -10.93 -2.14
C ASP A 28 12.58 -10.32 -2.91
N ALA A 29 12.81 -9.77 -4.11
CA ALA A 29 11.75 -9.28 -4.99
C ALA A 29 10.87 -10.44 -5.46
N PRO A 30 9.53 -10.29 -5.49
CA PRO A 30 8.63 -11.36 -5.89
C PRO A 30 8.72 -11.66 -7.39
N ASP A 31 8.60 -12.93 -7.77
CA ASP A 31 8.61 -13.30 -9.20
C ASP A 31 7.32 -12.90 -9.93
N ARG A 32 6.24 -12.67 -9.19
CA ARG A 32 4.93 -12.27 -9.72
C ARG A 32 4.21 -11.30 -8.78
N LEU A 33 3.44 -10.41 -9.40
CA LEU A 33 2.45 -9.58 -8.72
C LEU A 33 1.06 -9.89 -9.25
N TRP A 34 0.06 -9.77 -8.40
CA TRP A 34 -1.35 -9.88 -8.73
C TRP A 34 -2.02 -8.53 -8.53
N ALA A 35 -2.81 -8.11 -9.51
CA ALA A 35 -3.40 -6.78 -9.54
C ALA A 35 -4.87 -6.81 -9.96
N ILE A 36 -5.69 -5.94 -9.36
CA ILE A 36 -7.07 -5.66 -9.75
C ILE A 36 -7.21 -4.15 -9.86
N GLY A 37 -7.59 -3.65 -11.04
CA GLY A 37 -7.64 -2.22 -11.36
C GLY A 37 -6.55 -1.79 -12.33
N ARG A 38 -6.23 -0.49 -12.30
CA ARG A 38 -5.33 0.17 -13.26
C ARG A 38 -3.84 0.01 -12.90
N LEU A 39 -3.08 -0.66 -13.76
CA LEU A 39 -1.67 -1.00 -13.50
C LEU A 39 -0.72 0.20 -13.63
N ASP A 40 -1.08 1.19 -14.42
CA ASP A 40 -0.29 2.41 -14.62
C ASP A 40 -0.07 3.18 -13.31
N LEU A 41 -0.97 3.01 -12.33
CA LEU A 41 -0.84 3.57 -10.99
C LEU A 41 0.43 3.13 -10.25
N ILE A 42 1.00 1.96 -10.59
CA ILE A 42 2.23 1.45 -9.96
C ILE A 42 3.41 2.40 -10.23
N SER A 43 3.47 2.99 -11.43
CA SER A 43 4.57 3.83 -11.89
C SER A 43 4.45 5.30 -11.47
N ILE A 44 3.32 5.69 -10.87
CA ILE A 44 3.09 7.07 -10.46
C ILE A 44 3.75 7.33 -9.09
N PRO A 45 4.38 8.51 -8.89
CA PRO A 45 4.94 8.89 -7.60
C PRO A 45 3.90 8.84 -6.48
N LYS A 46 4.22 8.19 -5.37
CA LYS A 46 3.26 7.92 -4.28
C LYS A 46 3.91 7.83 -2.91
N THR A 47 3.12 8.19 -1.90
CA THR A 47 3.50 8.13 -0.49
C THR A 47 3.02 6.81 0.12
N ALA A 48 3.93 6.06 0.76
CA ALA A 48 3.55 4.91 1.57
C ALA A 48 3.08 5.34 2.95
N LEU A 49 1.90 4.86 3.38
CA LEU A 49 1.39 5.05 4.74
C LEU A 49 1.61 3.78 5.56
N PHE A 50 2.28 3.92 6.71
CA PHE A 50 2.42 2.85 7.70
C PHE A 50 2.05 3.30 9.11
N CYS A 51 1.52 2.35 9.89
CA CYS A 51 1.30 2.52 11.32
C CYS A 51 1.70 1.27 12.09
N SER A 52 2.40 1.46 13.21
CA SER A 52 2.57 0.41 14.23
C SER A 52 1.21 -0.05 14.78
N LYS A 53 1.11 -1.31 15.22
CA LYS A 53 -0.14 -1.86 15.78
C LYS A 53 -0.54 -1.21 17.12
N ARG A 54 0.44 -0.87 17.96
CA ARG A 54 0.23 -0.13 19.20
C ARG A 54 0.41 1.35 18.88
N CYS A 55 -0.59 2.17 19.19
CA CYS A 55 -0.59 3.59 18.89
C CYS A 55 -1.28 4.35 20.02
N SER A 56 -0.76 5.53 20.38
CA SER A 56 -1.42 6.44 21.33
C SER A 56 -2.58 7.18 20.66
N GLY A 57 -3.46 7.77 21.46
CA GLY A 57 -4.61 8.55 20.98
C GLY A 57 -4.22 9.74 20.11
N ASP A 58 -3.14 10.45 20.46
CA ASP A 58 -2.69 11.65 19.74
C ASP A 58 -2.32 11.38 18.28
N ALA A 59 -1.73 10.22 17.99
CA ALA A 59 -1.36 9.83 16.64
C ALA A 59 -2.58 9.52 15.74
N ILE A 60 -3.78 9.33 16.32
CA ILE A 60 -5.02 9.18 15.55
C ILE A 60 -5.38 10.51 14.88
N LEU A 61 -5.42 11.61 15.64
CA LEU A 61 -5.79 12.93 15.13
C LEU A 61 -4.85 13.35 13.98
N THR A 62 -3.55 13.24 14.23
CA THR A 62 -2.52 13.52 13.23
C THR A 62 -2.71 12.71 11.95
N ALA A 63 -3.04 11.41 12.06
CA ALA A 63 -3.27 10.57 10.88
C ALA A 63 -4.52 10.99 10.09
N MET A 64 -5.59 11.41 10.79
CA MET A 64 -6.82 11.85 10.14
C MET A 64 -6.62 13.19 9.43
N ASP A 65 -5.93 14.14 10.06
CA ASP A 65 -5.61 15.44 9.46
C ASP A 65 -4.71 15.27 8.24
N GLN A 66 -3.69 14.42 8.34
CA GLN A 66 -2.81 14.13 7.22
C GLN A 66 -3.55 13.44 6.06
N ALA A 67 -4.48 12.51 6.36
CA ALA A 67 -5.31 11.87 5.34
C ALA A 67 -6.23 12.89 4.62
N GLN A 68 -6.77 13.88 5.34
CA GLN A 68 -7.56 14.97 4.74
C GLN A 68 -6.69 15.84 3.85
N LYS A 69 -5.52 16.28 4.33
CA LYS A 69 -4.54 17.05 3.53
C LYS A 69 -4.19 16.32 2.23
N TRP A 70 -3.83 15.04 2.31
CA TRP A 70 -3.52 14.23 1.13
C TRP A 70 -4.68 14.10 0.16
N ARG A 71 -5.89 13.89 0.69
CA ARG A 71 -7.11 13.83 -0.12
C ARG A 71 -7.31 15.13 -0.91
N ASP A 72 -7.22 16.26 -0.21
CA ASP A 72 -7.49 17.58 -0.80
C ASP A 72 -6.39 18.01 -1.77
N GLN A 73 -5.14 17.58 -1.53
CA GLN A 73 -4.00 17.81 -2.42
C GLN A 73 -3.92 16.83 -3.61
N GLY A 74 -4.78 15.82 -3.69
CA GLY A 74 -4.69 14.82 -4.75
C GLY A 74 -3.50 13.85 -4.60
N ARG A 75 -2.95 13.68 -3.39
CA ARG A 75 -1.73 12.88 -3.14
C ARG A 75 -1.99 11.39 -3.36
N TYR A 76 -1.11 10.73 -4.11
CA TYR A 76 -1.23 9.29 -4.40
C TYR A 76 -0.71 8.48 -3.21
N ILE A 77 -1.51 7.54 -2.70
CA ILE A 77 -1.20 6.80 -1.48
C ILE A 77 -1.11 5.30 -1.74
N ILE A 78 -0.10 4.64 -1.18
CA ILE A 78 0.00 3.18 -1.13
C ILE A 78 0.05 2.69 0.31
N SER A 79 -0.79 1.71 0.65
CA SER A 79 -0.73 1.06 1.96
C SER A 79 -1.48 -0.26 1.93
N GLY A 80 -1.29 -1.11 2.93
CA GLY A 80 -2.16 -2.26 3.14
C GLY A 80 -3.34 -2.01 4.08
N PHE A 81 -3.47 -0.78 4.61
CA PHE A 81 -4.62 -0.32 5.39
C PHE A 81 -5.13 -1.33 6.42
N HIS A 82 -4.23 -1.80 7.27
CA HIS A 82 -4.47 -2.94 8.14
C HIS A 82 -4.79 -2.55 9.58
N SER A 83 -4.05 -1.58 10.14
CA SER A 83 -4.31 -1.07 11.48
C SER A 83 -5.65 -0.31 11.52
N PRO A 84 -6.31 -0.18 12.69
CA PRO A 84 -7.51 0.63 12.81
C PRO A 84 -7.32 2.05 12.26
N ILE A 85 -6.19 2.70 12.59
CA ILE A 85 -5.90 4.06 12.12
C ILE A 85 -5.72 4.11 10.61
N GLU A 86 -4.99 3.15 10.01
CA GLU A 86 -4.84 3.13 8.56
C GLU A 86 -6.21 2.94 7.87
N LYS A 87 -7.10 2.12 8.45
CA LYS A 87 -8.46 1.94 7.90
C LYS A 87 -9.28 3.23 7.94
N GLU A 88 -9.16 4.02 9.01
CA GLU A 88 -9.82 5.33 9.08
C GLU A 88 -9.23 6.30 8.04
N CYS A 89 -7.91 6.32 7.85
CA CYS A 89 -7.28 7.08 6.75
C CYS A 89 -7.85 6.65 5.39
N LEU A 90 -8.01 5.34 5.15
CA LEU A 90 -8.58 4.81 3.90
C LEU A 90 -9.99 5.33 3.67
N GLN A 91 -10.84 5.39 4.71
CA GLN A 91 -12.20 5.93 4.57
C GLN A 91 -12.20 7.39 4.13
N ILE A 92 -11.29 8.21 4.69
CA ILE A 92 -11.12 9.62 4.29
C ILE A 92 -10.64 9.69 2.84
N LEU A 93 -9.60 8.93 2.51
CA LEU A 93 -8.97 8.95 1.19
C LEU A 93 -9.94 8.51 0.09
N LEU A 94 -10.76 7.47 0.32
CA LEU A 94 -11.74 6.99 -0.66
C LEU A 94 -12.78 8.04 -1.06
N ARG A 95 -13.06 9.03 -0.20
CA ARG A 95 -13.96 10.15 -0.49
C ARG A 95 -13.37 11.23 -1.40
N GLY A 96 -12.06 11.19 -1.67
CA GLY A 96 -11.40 12.12 -2.60
C GLY A 96 -11.29 11.59 -4.02
N ARG A 97 -10.49 12.27 -4.84
CA ARG A 97 -10.28 11.96 -6.28
C ARG A 97 -8.89 11.40 -6.59
N GLN A 98 -7.98 11.44 -5.62
CA GLN A 98 -6.63 10.90 -5.72
C GLN A 98 -6.64 9.39 -5.92
N SER A 99 -5.52 8.88 -6.46
CA SER A 99 -5.37 7.44 -6.63
C SER A 99 -4.82 6.77 -5.39
N ILE A 100 -5.26 5.53 -5.16
CA ILE A 100 -4.92 4.73 -3.99
C ILE A 100 -4.48 3.35 -4.46
N ILE A 101 -3.40 2.83 -3.88
CA ILE A 101 -2.99 1.43 -4.04
C ILE A 101 -3.18 0.73 -2.70
N ILE A 102 -4.04 -0.29 -2.68
CA ILE A 102 -4.29 -1.11 -1.51
C ILE A 102 -3.51 -2.42 -1.64
N CYS A 103 -2.69 -2.75 -0.64
CA CYS A 103 -1.87 -3.95 -0.62
C CYS A 103 -2.26 -4.94 0.50
N PRO A 104 -3.19 -5.87 0.26
CA PRO A 104 -3.54 -6.89 1.25
C PRO A 104 -2.35 -7.82 1.57
N ALA A 105 -2.23 -8.21 2.83
CA ALA A 105 -1.24 -9.21 3.28
C ALA A 105 -1.73 -10.66 3.05
N ARG A 106 -2.31 -10.92 1.87
CA ARG A 106 -2.88 -12.19 1.43
C ARG A 106 -3.11 -12.18 -0.10
N SER A 107 -3.45 -13.32 -0.67
CA SER A 107 -3.90 -13.40 -2.06
C SER A 107 -5.14 -12.55 -2.30
N ILE A 108 -5.22 -11.97 -3.50
CA ILE A 108 -6.40 -11.25 -3.99
C ILE A 108 -7.19 -12.07 -5.03
N GLU A 109 -6.73 -13.27 -5.33
CA GLU A 109 -7.44 -14.20 -6.19
C GLU A 109 -8.75 -14.63 -5.52
N ASN A 110 -9.87 -14.49 -6.24
CA ASN A 110 -11.22 -14.68 -5.71
C ASN A 110 -11.56 -13.81 -4.49
N MET A 111 -10.83 -12.71 -4.26
CA MET A 111 -11.13 -11.80 -3.18
C MET A 111 -12.43 -11.05 -3.46
N ARG A 112 -13.38 -11.13 -2.54
CA ARG A 112 -14.56 -10.26 -2.55
C ARG A 112 -14.13 -8.81 -2.40
N ILE A 113 -14.39 -8.00 -3.42
CA ILE A 113 -14.17 -6.56 -3.40
C ILE A 113 -15.21 -5.89 -2.49
N PRO A 114 -14.78 -5.14 -1.44
CA PRO A 114 -15.68 -4.35 -0.61
C PRO A 114 -16.49 -3.36 -1.44
N ILE A 115 -17.77 -3.16 -1.09
CA ILE A 115 -18.66 -2.23 -1.80
C ILE A 115 -18.09 -0.82 -1.86
N VAL A 116 -17.46 -0.38 -0.76
CA VAL A 116 -16.81 0.94 -0.62
C VAL A 116 -15.61 1.16 -1.56
N TRP A 117 -15.09 0.10 -2.20
CA TRP A 117 -13.98 0.19 -3.15
C TRP A 117 -14.44 0.26 -4.60
N ARG A 118 -15.69 -0.15 -4.89
CA ARG A 118 -16.17 -0.32 -6.26
C ARG A 118 -16.14 0.97 -7.06
N LEU A 119 -16.65 2.07 -6.50
CA LEU A 119 -16.65 3.36 -7.18
C LEU A 119 -15.22 3.80 -7.54
N ALA A 120 -14.27 3.69 -6.62
CA ALA A 120 -12.88 4.08 -6.89
C ALA A 120 -12.19 3.17 -7.92
N LEU A 121 -12.56 1.88 -7.98
CA LEU A 121 -12.12 0.95 -9.02
C LEU A 121 -12.72 1.34 -10.39
N GLU A 122 -14.03 1.55 -10.45
CA GLU A 122 -14.75 1.97 -11.66
C GLU A 122 -14.23 3.31 -12.21
N GLU A 123 -13.91 4.26 -11.34
CA GLU A 123 -13.26 5.54 -11.69
C GLU A 123 -11.79 5.39 -12.08
N GLY A 124 -11.23 4.18 -12.01
CA GLY A 124 -9.86 3.89 -12.44
C GLY A 124 -8.79 4.55 -11.55
N ARG A 125 -9.10 4.79 -10.28
CA ARG A 125 -8.21 5.45 -9.31
C ARG A 125 -7.89 4.58 -8.09
N LEU A 126 -8.36 3.34 -8.07
CA LEU A 126 -7.95 2.33 -7.10
C LEU A 126 -7.26 1.16 -7.80
N LEU A 127 -6.14 0.72 -7.24
CA LEU A 127 -5.46 -0.53 -7.59
C LEU A 127 -5.34 -1.39 -6.33
N VAL A 128 -5.78 -2.65 -6.41
CA VAL A 128 -5.50 -3.65 -5.37
C VAL A 128 -4.32 -4.49 -5.84
N LEU A 129 -3.21 -4.48 -5.09
CA LEU A 129 -1.94 -5.11 -5.48
C LEU A 129 -1.48 -6.12 -4.42
N SER A 130 -1.07 -7.31 -4.83
CA SER A 130 -0.57 -8.35 -3.93
C SER A 130 0.64 -9.06 -4.52
N LEU A 131 1.55 -9.53 -3.66
CA LEU A 131 2.66 -10.42 -4.03
C LEU A 131 2.37 -11.90 -3.73
N PHE A 132 1.13 -12.22 -3.35
CA PHE A 132 0.79 -13.52 -2.78
C PHE A 132 -0.04 -14.39 -3.73
N PRO A 133 0.39 -15.63 -4.02
CA PRO A 133 -0.37 -16.58 -4.83
C PRO A 133 -1.62 -17.09 -4.09
N ALA A 134 -2.54 -17.71 -4.82
CA ALA A 134 -3.85 -18.23 -4.36
C ALA A 134 -3.84 -18.92 -2.98
N VAL A 135 -2.77 -19.67 -2.69
CA VAL A 135 -2.63 -20.47 -1.46
C VAL A 135 -2.55 -19.62 -0.19
N ALA A 136 -2.06 -18.39 -0.28
CA ALA A 136 -1.86 -17.50 0.86
C ALA A 136 -3.15 -16.74 1.22
N ARG A 137 -4.19 -17.47 1.66
CA ARG A 137 -5.52 -16.91 1.94
C ARG A 137 -5.63 -16.19 3.29
N ARG A 138 -4.93 -16.69 4.31
CA ARG A 138 -4.97 -16.16 5.68
C ARG A 138 -3.80 -15.22 5.92
N MET A 139 -4.11 -13.99 6.32
CA MET A 139 -3.11 -13.03 6.74
C MET A 139 -2.39 -13.49 8.00
N THR A 140 -1.06 -13.42 7.98
CA THR A 140 -0.18 -13.66 9.12
C THR A 140 0.77 -12.48 9.32
N SER A 141 1.50 -12.45 10.43
CA SER A 141 2.55 -11.46 10.64
C SER A 141 3.61 -11.48 9.54
N THR A 142 4.03 -12.67 9.12
CA THR A 142 5.06 -12.85 8.10
C THR A 142 4.61 -12.33 6.74
N LEU A 143 3.35 -12.57 6.37
CA LEU A 143 2.79 -11.99 5.13
C LEU A 143 2.65 -10.48 5.23
N ALA A 144 2.25 -9.95 6.40
CA ALA A 144 2.19 -8.51 6.62
C ALA A 144 3.57 -7.84 6.48
N ASP A 145 4.63 -8.49 6.96
CA ASP A 145 5.99 -7.98 6.84
C ASP A 145 6.48 -7.97 5.39
N LYS A 146 6.26 -9.07 4.64
CA LYS A 146 6.58 -9.11 3.20
C LYS A 146 5.80 -8.07 2.41
N ARG A 147 4.50 -7.91 2.71
CA ARG A 147 3.66 -6.86 2.13
C ARG A 147 4.22 -5.47 2.43
N ASN A 148 4.61 -5.21 3.67
CA ASN A 148 5.15 -3.91 4.06
C ASN A 148 6.44 -3.58 3.31
N GLN A 149 7.32 -4.57 3.13
CA GLN A 149 8.53 -4.41 2.31
C GLN A 149 8.20 -4.06 0.87
N MET A 150 7.21 -4.74 0.25
CA MET A 150 6.75 -4.40 -1.11
C MET A 150 6.19 -2.98 -1.18
N VAL A 151 5.30 -2.61 -0.26
CA VAL A 151 4.71 -1.26 -0.22
C VAL A 151 5.79 -0.19 -0.12
N ALA A 152 6.75 -0.37 0.78
CA ALA A 152 7.86 0.55 0.96
C ALA A 152 8.77 0.58 -0.28
N ALA A 153 9.07 -0.59 -0.86
CA ALA A 153 9.90 -0.69 -2.04
C ALA A 153 9.27 -0.06 -3.30
N LEU A 154 7.95 0.05 -3.37
CA LEU A 154 7.26 0.73 -4.48
C LEU A 154 7.10 2.23 -4.28
N ALA A 155 7.22 2.73 -3.06
CA ALA A 155 6.91 4.13 -2.73
C ALA A 155 8.08 5.07 -3.00
N ASP A 156 7.76 6.33 -3.26
CA ASP A 156 8.73 7.38 -3.53
C ASP A 156 9.15 8.08 -2.24
N GLU A 157 8.26 8.06 -1.26
CA GLU A 157 8.48 8.51 0.11
C GLU A 157 7.59 7.73 1.07
N VAL A 158 7.89 7.80 2.36
CA VAL A 158 7.17 7.07 3.39
C VAL A 158 6.73 8.00 4.50
N PHE A 159 5.49 7.87 4.91
CA PHE A 159 4.93 8.50 6.09
C PHE A 159 4.62 7.46 7.16
N PHE A 160 5.11 7.68 8.38
CA PHE A 160 4.77 6.86 9.53
C PHE A 160 3.86 7.63 10.47
N VAL A 161 2.64 7.13 10.67
CA VAL A 161 1.74 7.68 11.70
C VAL A 161 2.36 7.52 13.09
N HIS A 162 2.85 6.33 13.36
CA HIS A 162 3.46 5.97 14.62
C HIS A 162 4.42 4.80 14.43
N ILE A 163 5.55 4.85 15.12
CA ILE A 163 6.54 3.78 15.17
C ILE A 163 6.76 3.39 16.63
N THR A 164 6.52 2.12 16.93
CA THR A 164 6.88 1.55 18.24
C THR A 164 8.33 1.08 18.19
N SER A 165 9.15 1.52 19.15
CA SER A 165 10.54 1.09 19.27
C SER A 165 10.67 -0.43 19.35
N GLY A 166 11.66 -1.01 18.66
CA GLY A 166 11.87 -2.46 18.57
C GLY A 166 10.81 -3.22 17.76
N GLY A 167 9.76 -2.55 17.27
CA GLY A 167 8.69 -3.15 16.48
C GLY A 167 9.08 -3.43 15.03
N ARG A 168 8.21 -4.16 14.31
CA ARG A 168 8.43 -4.50 12.89
C ARG A 168 8.50 -3.29 11.98
N ILE A 169 7.66 -2.29 12.25
CA ILE A 169 7.69 -1.00 11.53
C ILE A 169 9.01 -0.26 11.81
N SER A 170 9.56 -0.32 13.02
CA SER A 170 10.88 0.25 13.33
C SER A 170 12.01 -0.46 12.58
N ARG A 171 11.95 -1.78 12.40
CA ARG A 171 12.90 -2.50 11.54
C ARG A 171 12.75 -2.11 10.07
N LEU A 172 11.51 -1.93 9.60
CA LEU A 172 11.21 -1.50 8.24
C LEU A 172 11.73 -0.08 7.98
N SER A 173 11.58 0.87 8.92
CA SER A 173 12.07 2.23 8.74
C SER A 173 13.59 2.28 8.57
N LYS A 174 14.34 1.46 9.31
CA LYS A 174 15.79 1.29 9.11
C LYS A 174 16.12 0.75 7.72
N GLN A 175 15.31 -0.15 7.17
CA GLN A 175 15.51 -0.69 5.82
C GLN A 175 15.20 0.37 4.75
N ILE A 176 14.14 1.15 4.93
CA ILE A 176 13.73 2.27 4.07
C ILE A 176 14.85 3.31 3.97
N ALA A 177 15.48 3.64 5.11
CA ALA A 177 16.62 4.56 5.14
C ALA A 177 17.81 4.03 4.30
N LYS A 178 18.09 2.72 4.34
CA LYS A 178 19.14 2.10 3.50
C LYS A 178 18.83 2.16 2.01
N TRP A 179 17.55 2.17 1.64
CA TRP A 179 17.11 2.36 0.25
C TRP A 179 17.14 3.82 -0.19
N GLY A 180 17.46 4.76 0.70
CA GLY A 180 17.45 6.20 0.42
C GLY A 180 16.06 6.76 0.15
N ILE A 181 15.00 6.09 0.63
CA ILE A 181 13.63 6.57 0.46
C ILE A 181 13.37 7.64 1.53
N PRO A 182 12.96 8.86 1.15
CA PRO A 182 12.62 9.92 2.09
C PRO A 182 11.52 9.49 3.06
N ILE A 183 11.70 9.83 4.33
CA ILE A 183 10.65 9.71 5.35
C ILE A 183 10.12 11.12 5.58
N VAL A 184 8.84 11.34 5.26
CA VAL A 184 8.18 12.64 5.43
C VAL A 184 7.58 12.74 6.83
N GLU A 185 7.77 13.90 7.46
CA GLU A 185 7.19 14.23 8.76
C GLU A 185 5.88 15.00 8.60
N ASN A 186 5.10 15.10 9.68
CA ASN A 186 3.90 15.93 9.70
C ASN A 186 4.30 17.40 9.47
N SER A 187 3.87 17.98 8.36
CA SER A 187 3.96 19.42 8.08
C SER A 187 2.58 20.05 8.18
#